data_AF-A0A662LHZ9-F1
#
_entry.id   AF-A0A662LHZ9-F1
#
_cell.length_a   1.000
_cell.length_b   1.000
_cell.length_c   1.000
_cell.angle_alpha   90.00
_cell.angle_beta   90.00
_cell.angle_gamma   90.00
#
_symmetry.space_group_name_H-M   'P 1'
#
loop_
_entity.id
_entity.type
_entity.pdbx_description
1 polymer ?
#
loop_
_entity_poly.entity_id
_entity_poly.type
_entity_poly.pdbx_seq_one_letter_code
_entity_poly.pdbx_strand_id
1 'polypeptide(L)'
;MERNLTDKTYILCLDNNEKIYLTDEQAKQCRAALLSGKEFILMEENLLKTKAIKYILPAREVERAERIKRGEWMCEYGFWHQKGEQCGHGLLKRLKSPDQSEA
;
A
#
# COMPACT_ATOMS: atom_id res chain seq x y z
N MET A 1 -10.19 27.95 1.34
CA MET A 1 -10.65 26.56 1.49
C MET A 1 -9.44 25.66 1.44
N GLU A 2 -8.93 25.28 2.62
CA GLU A 2 -7.64 24.64 2.82
C GLU A 2 -7.66 23.16 2.39
N ARG A 3 -6.67 22.79 1.59
CA ARG A 3 -6.47 21.44 1.05
C ARG A 3 -5.85 20.55 2.13
N ASN A 4 -6.66 20.04 3.06
CA ASN A 4 -6.28 18.99 4.01
C ASN A 4 -6.29 17.60 3.36
N LEU A 5 -5.49 17.39 2.30
CA LEU A 5 -5.37 16.13 1.57
C LEU A 5 -4.03 15.40 1.80
N THR A 6 -3.09 15.99 2.54
CA THR A 6 -1.68 15.59 2.47
C THR A 6 -1.17 14.76 3.66
N ASP A 7 -1.83 14.78 4.82
CA ASP A 7 -1.26 14.17 6.04
C ASP A 7 -1.69 12.71 6.28
N LYS A 8 -2.77 12.28 5.62
CA LYS A 8 -3.34 10.94 5.79
C LYS A 8 -2.60 9.89 4.97
N THR A 9 -1.50 9.39 5.54
CA THR A 9 -0.56 8.46 4.90
C THR A 9 -0.87 6.98 5.17
N TYR A 10 -1.90 6.67 5.95
CA TYR A 10 -2.31 5.31 6.29
C TYR A 10 -3.79 5.07 6.00
N ILE A 11 -4.13 3.80 5.81
CA ILE A 11 -5.49 3.32 5.60
C ILE A 11 -5.75 2.18 6.57
N LEU A 12 -6.83 2.32 7.33
CA LEU A 12 -7.42 1.28 8.14
C LEU A 12 -8.56 0.66 7.34
N CYS A 13 -8.47 -0.64 7.07
CA CYS A 13 -9.55 -1.41 6.44
C CYS A 13 -10.34 -2.17 7.50
N LEU A 14 -11.65 -1.99 7.46
CA LEU A 14 -12.59 -2.78 8.24
C LEU A 14 -12.99 -4.05 7.48
N ASP A 15 -13.57 -5.02 8.19
CA ASP A 15 -13.98 -6.29 7.58
C ASP A 15 -15.07 -6.11 6.51
N ASN A 16 -15.90 -5.07 6.64
CA ASN A 16 -16.90 -4.66 5.65
C ASN A 16 -16.30 -4.00 4.40
N ASN A 17 -14.96 -4.01 4.23
CA ASN A 17 -14.22 -3.30 3.19
C ASN A 17 -14.31 -1.77 3.22
N GLU A 18 -14.84 -1.20 4.30
CA GLU A 18 -14.77 0.24 4.54
C GLU A 18 -13.32 0.67 4.81
N LYS A 19 -12.92 1.78 4.19
CA LYS A 19 -11.55 2.31 4.23
C LYS A 19 -11.56 3.65 4.97
N ILE A 20 -10.84 3.73 6.08
CA ILE A 20 -10.67 4.95 6.86
C ILE A 20 -9.24 5.45 6.66
N TYR A 21 -9.11 6.71 6.22
CA TYR A 21 -7.83 7.35 6.00
C TYR A 21 -7.33 8.00 7.30
N LEU A 22 -6.12 7.62 7.70
CA LEU A 22 -5.49 7.97 8.96
C LEU A 22 -4.18 8.71 8.74
N THR A 23 -3.86 9.64 9.63
CA THR A 23 -2.50 10.19 9.77
C THR A 23 -1.56 9.16 10.41
N ASP A 24 -0.25 9.44 10.37
CA ASP A 24 0.75 8.57 11.02
C ASP A 24 0.50 8.42 12.53
N GLU A 25 0.16 9.52 13.22
CA GLU A 25 -0.16 9.51 14.66
C GLU A 25 -1.41 8.67 14.96
N GLN A 26 -2.48 8.84 14.19
CA GLN A 26 -3.70 8.06 14.33
C GLN A 26 -3.45 6.57 14.10
N ALA A 27 -2.64 6.22 13.10
CA ALA A 27 -2.26 4.84 12.82
C ALA A 27 -1.46 4.24 13.98
N LYS A 28 -0.52 4.98 14.58
CA LYS A 28 0.24 4.56 15.76
C LYS A 28 -0.66 4.31 16.97
N GLN A 29 -1.60 5.22 17.25
CA GLN A 29 -2.58 5.06 18.32
C GLN A 29 -3.43 3.80 18.13
N CYS A 30 -3.90 3.54 16.90
CA CYS A 30 -4.67 2.34 16.60
C CYS A 30 -3.86 1.07 16.82
N ARG A 31 -2.61 1.04 16.34
CA ARG A 31 -1.71 -0.10 16.51
C ARG A 31 -1.43 -0.37 17.99
N ALA A 32 -1.18 0.67 18.78
CA ALA A 32 -0.99 0.53 20.23
C ALA A 32 -2.24 -0.01 20.92
N ALA A 33 -3.44 0.47 20.56
CA ALA A 33 -4.69 -0.01 21.15
C ALA A 33 -5.00 -1.47 20.77
N LEU A 34 -4.71 -1.86 19.52
CA LEU A 34 -4.81 -3.25 19.05
C LEU A 34 -3.88 -4.19 19.82
N LEU A 35 -2.61 -3.80 19.98
CA LEU A 35 -1.62 -4.58 20.73
C LEU A 35 -1.95 -4.66 22.22
N SER A 36 -2.57 -3.62 22.78
CA SER A 36 -3.02 -3.58 24.17
C SER A 36 -4.28 -4.41 24.41
N GLY A 37 -4.88 -5.02 23.38
CA GLY A 37 -6.08 -5.86 23.51
C GLY A 37 -7.35 -5.07 23.84
N LYS A 38 -7.40 -3.77 23.57
CA LYS A 38 -8.60 -2.97 23.80
C LYS A 38 -9.72 -3.42 22.86
N GLU A 39 -10.96 -3.45 23.33
CA GLU A 39 -12.11 -3.83 22.49
C GLU A 39 -12.56 -2.68 21.56
N PHE A 40 -12.35 -1.44 22.00
CA PHE A 40 -12.75 -0.25 21.27
C PHE A 40 -11.62 0.77 21.16
N ILE A 41 -11.60 1.47 20.03
CA ILE A 41 -10.68 2.57 19.72
C ILE A 41 -11.56 3.78 19.40
N LEU A 42 -11.45 4.82 20.20
CA LEU A 42 -12.05 6.11 19.88
C LEU A 42 -11.10 6.88 18.96
N MET A 43 -11.55 7.20 17.77
CA MET A 43 -10.85 8.01 16.77
C MET A 43 -11.67 9.25 16.46
N GLU A 44 -11.23 10.41 16.97
CA GLU A 44 -11.98 11.66 16.86
C GLU A 44 -13.40 11.47 17.43
N GLU A 45 -14.43 11.50 16.59
CA GLU A 45 -15.84 11.27 16.96
C GLU A 45 -16.33 9.83 16.69
N ASN A 46 -15.48 8.96 16.15
CA ASN A 46 -15.84 7.61 15.73
C ASN A 46 -15.36 6.55 16.72
N LEU A 47 -16.25 5.65 17.13
CA LEU A 47 -15.91 4.50 17.97
C LEU A 47 -15.76 3.25 17.11
N LEU A 48 -14.53 2.74 17.00
CA LEU A 48 -14.22 1.56 16.20
C LEU A 48 -14.04 0.34 17.10
N LYS A 49 -14.65 -0.78 16.72
CA LYS A 49 -14.43 -2.07 17.38
C LYS A 49 -13.18 -2.72 16.80
N THR A 50 -12.22 -3.09 17.65
CA THR A 50 -10.93 -3.64 17.20
C THR A 50 -11.08 -4.93 16.40
N LYS A 51 -12.04 -5.78 16.76
CA LYS A 51 -12.36 -7.02 16.01
C LYS A 51 -12.83 -6.77 14.58
N ALA A 52 -13.35 -5.59 14.27
CA ALA A 52 -13.76 -5.24 12.91
C ALA A 52 -12.57 -4.76 12.05
N ILE A 53 -11.41 -4.51 12.64
CA ILE A 53 -10.22 -4.03 11.94
C ILE A 53 -9.52 -5.22 11.28
N LYS A 54 -9.44 -5.21 9.96
CA LYS A 54 -8.82 -6.26 9.17
C LYS A 54 -7.31 -6.06 9.03
N TYR A 55 -6.90 -4.85 8.68
CA TYR A 55 -5.50 -4.44 8.61
C TYR A 55 -5.34 -2.92 8.58
N ILE A 56 -4.16 -2.45 8.97
CA ILE A 56 -3.72 -1.05 8.85
C ILE A 56 -2.46 -1.06 7.97
N LEU A 57 -2.51 -0.37 6.83
CA LEU A 57 -1.41 -0.30 5.88
C LEU A 57 -1.11 1.16 5.52
N PRO A 58 0.15 1.49 5.19
CA PRO A 58 0.44 2.79 4.60
C PRO A 58 -0.26 2.90 3.24
N ALA A 59 -0.77 4.08 2.90
CA ALA A 59 -1.56 4.33 1.69
C ALA A 59 -0.82 3.94 0.41
N ARG A 60 0.52 4.09 0.40
CA ARG A 60 1.40 3.63 -0.71
C ARG A 60 1.32 2.12 -0.96
N GLU A 61 1.16 1.32 0.09
CA GLU A 61 1.03 -0.13 -0.04
C GLU A 61 -0.41 -0.54 -0.36
N VAL A 62 -1.40 0.32 -0.12
CA VAL A 62 -2.78 0.04 -0.53
C VAL A 62 -2.91 0.11 -2.04
N GLU A 63 -2.30 1.10 -2.70
CA GLU A 63 -2.29 1.12 -4.16
C GLU A 63 -1.61 -0.14 -4.71
N ARG A 64 -0.50 -0.56 -4.08
CA ARG A 64 0.19 -1.81 -4.42
C ARG A 64 -0.72 -3.03 -4.26
N ALA A 65 -1.40 -3.16 -3.13
CA ALA A 65 -2.30 -4.27 -2.83
C ALA A 65 -3.52 -4.30 -3.77
N GLU A 66 -4.12 -3.16 -4.08
CA GLU A 66 -5.26 -3.05 -5.00
C GLU A 66 -4.86 -3.38 -6.43
N ARG A 67 -3.69 -2.91 -6.90
CA ARG A 67 -3.11 -3.26 -8.21
C ARG A 67 -2.87 -4.77 -8.31
N ILE A 68 -2.26 -5.38 -7.29
CA ILE A 68 -2.09 -6.86 -7.23
C ILE A 68 -3.45 -7.57 -7.29
N LYS A 69 -4.45 -7.08 -6.56
CA LYS A 69 -5.83 -7.63 -6.57
C LYS A 69 -6.48 -7.55 -7.95
N ARG A 70 -6.17 -6.50 -8.72
CA ARG A 70 -6.59 -6.31 -10.13
C ARG A 70 -5.80 -7.19 -11.10
N GLY A 71 -4.77 -7.88 -10.63
CA GLY A 71 -3.89 -8.72 -11.43
C GLY A 71 -2.72 -7.96 -12.05
N GLU A 72 -2.49 -6.71 -11.66
CA GLU A 72 -1.31 -5.96 -12.04
C GLU A 72 -0.10 -6.43 -11.21
N TRP A 73 1.08 -6.46 -11.82
CA TRP A 73 2.31 -6.89 -11.17
C TRP A 73 3.41 -5.84 -11.39
N MET A 74 4.29 -5.69 -10.41
CA MET A 74 5.43 -4.76 -10.51
C MET A 74 6.67 -5.55 -10.94
N CYS A 75 7.34 -5.11 -12.00
CA CYS A 75 8.61 -5.69 -12.41
C CYS A 75 9.76 -5.25 -11.50
N GLU A 76 10.91 -5.92 -11.61
CA GLU A 76 12.13 -5.63 -10.83
C GLU A 76 12.67 -4.20 -11.03
N TYR A 77 12.26 -3.53 -12.11
CA TYR A 77 12.63 -2.15 -12.42
C TYR A 77 11.67 -1.10 -11.80
N GLY A 78 10.66 -1.54 -11.04
CA GLY A 78 9.71 -0.65 -10.35
C GLY A 78 8.51 -0.21 -11.20
N PHE A 79 8.32 -0.76 -12.40
CA PHE A 79 7.18 -0.45 -13.27
C PHE A 79 6.04 -1.45 -13.08
N TRP A 80 4.80 -0.94 -13.11
CA TRP A 80 3.59 -1.75 -13.04
C TRP A 80 3.16 -2.23 -14.43
N HIS A 81 2.76 -3.49 -14.52
CA HIS A 81 2.36 -4.18 -15.73
C HIS A 81 0.99 -4.85 -15.54
N GLN A 82 0.22 -4.97 -16.61
CA GLN A 82 -1.08 -5.65 -16.58
C GLN A 82 -0.94 -7.17 -16.50
N LYS A 83 -2.02 -7.84 -16.10
CA LYS A 83 -2.08 -9.31 -16.04
C LYS A 83 -1.83 -9.91 -17.43
N GLY A 84 -0.74 -10.68 -17.57
CA GLY A 84 -0.35 -11.31 -18.84
C GLY A 84 0.54 -10.45 -19.74
N GLU A 85 0.83 -9.20 -19.36
CA GLU A 85 1.84 -8.39 -20.04
C GLU A 85 3.24 -8.91 -19.70
N GLN A 86 4.10 -9.07 -20.70
CA GLN A 86 5.51 -9.42 -20.51
C GLN A 86 6.32 -8.15 -20.26
N CYS A 87 7.18 -8.16 -19.24
CA CYS A 87 8.06 -7.03 -18.99
C CYS A 87 9.13 -6.92 -20.10
N GLY A 88 9.02 -5.87 -20.91
CA GLY A 88 9.99 -5.54 -21.96
C GLY A 88 11.33 -5.01 -21.45
N HIS A 89 11.48 -4.71 -20.15
CA HIS A 89 12.74 -4.19 -19.59
C HIS A 89 13.90 -5.22 -19.65
N GLY A 90 13.58 -6.52 -19.81
CA GLY A 90 14.57 -7.56 -20.10
C GLY A 90 15.21 -7.46 -21.50
N LEU A 91 14.54 -6.85 -22.48
CA LEU A 91 15.07 -6.66 -23.84
C LEU A 91 16.20 -5.62 -23.88
N LEU A 92 16.16 -4.62 -22.99
CA LEU A 92 17.22 -3.61 -22.87
C LEU A 92 18.52 -4.16 -22.27
N LYS A 93 18.46 -5.24 -21.48
CA LYS A 93 19.67 -5.92 -20.96
C LYS A 93 20.45 -6.64 -22.07
N ARG A 94 19.78 -7.14 -23.11
CA ARG A 94 20.43 -7.82 -24.25
C ARG A 94 21.10 -6.89 -25.25
N LEU A 95 20.72 -5.61 -25.27
CA LEU A 95 21.32 -4.60 -26.17
C LEU A 95 22.53 -3.87 -25.55
N LYS A 96 22.85 -4.14 -24.28
CA LYS A 96 24.02 -3.58 -23.56
C LYS A 96 25.17 -4.57 -23.40
N SER A 97 25.28 -5.56 -24.28
CA SER A 97 26.53 -6.29 -24.48
C SER A 97 27.13 -5.83 -25.81
N PRO A 98 27.88 -4.72 -25.86
CA PRO A 98 28.89 -4.62 -26.89
C PRO A 98 29.90 -5.74 -26.60
N ASP A 99 29.90 -6.70 -27.52
CA ASP A 99 31.04 -7.52 -27.85
C ASP A 99 32.33 -6.68 -27.72
N GLN A 100 33.14 -6.99 -26.71
CA GLN A 100 34.52 -6.54 -26.63
C GLN A 100 35.36 -7.81 -26.75
N SER A 101 35.45 -8.32 -27.98
CA SER A 101 36.42 -9.34 -28.39
C SER A 101 37.09 -8.88 -29.68
N GLU A 102 38.03 -7.94 -29.55
CA GLU A 102 39.12 -7.71 -30.51
C GLU A 102 40.36 -7.47 -29.63
N ALA A 103 41.22 -8.48 -29.46
CA ALA A 103 42.37 -8.83 -30.29
C ALA A 103 43.64 -8.08 -29.84
#